data_AF-A0A5B8XMQ0-F1
#
_entry.id   AF-A0A5B8XMQ0-F1
#
_cell.length_a   1.000
_cell.length_b   1.000
_cell.length_c   1.000
_cell.angle_alpha   90.00
_cell.angle_beta   90.00
_cell.angle_gamma   90.00
#
_symmetry.space_group_name_H-M   'P 1'
#
loop_
_entity.id
_entity.type
_entity.pdbx_description
1 polymer ?
#
loop_
_entity_poly.entity_id
_entity_poly.type
_entity_poly.pdbx_seq_one_letter_code
_entity_poly.pdbx_strand_id
1 'polypeptide(L)'
;MKAYSTGVILVSIVAAWALGGCNMWYDTESVSLPSEDMAVVDQPDLGPGDNDNDGVANTDDNCPEVPNPGQEDSDEDGFGDACDNCPDLANPDQSPDDCTCLEESNQGFCDRLQKDCGTVSGVNNCGVTVVIPCGDCEAPLECGAQTPNVCGCDAAETEAQLCEQANAECGTLEIQDSCGVLRTVSCGDTCETPETCGGDGEDNVCGCAAETNTEFCARLNKNCGLVTDFDNCGDRRVAIFCGSCSGQSECSQDDRCACDCDLAPCNGRTCRIDSETYGTCAAGQCVE
;
A
#
# COMPACT_ATOMS: atom_id res chain seq x y z
N MET A 1 9.64 -33.83 50.01
CA MET A 1 9.68 -34.43 51.36
C MET A 1 8.36 -35.13 51.63
N LYS A 2 8.39 -36.46 51.84
CA LYS A 2 7.37 -37.32 52.48
C LYS A 2 5.97 -37.37 51.79
N ALA A 3 5.26 -38.50 51.67
CA ALA A 3 5.38 -39.82 52.28
C ALA A 3 4.66 -40.89 51.42
N TYR A 4 5.12 -42.14 51.57
CA TYR A 4 4.42 -43.38 51.19
C TYR A 4 3.08 -43.52 51.92
N SER A 5 2.08 -44.15 51.28
CA SER A 5 1.06 -44.93 52.00
C SER A 5 0.48 -46.03 51.11
N THR A 6 0.89 -47.26 51.39
CA THR A 6 0.35 -48.53 50.91
C THR A 6 -1.01 -48.83 51.56
N GLY A 7 -2.02 -49.18 50.76
CA GLY A 7 -3.37 -49.54 51.21
C GLY A 7 -3.84 -50.89 50.66
N VAL A 8 -3.48 -51.95 51.39
CA VAL A 8 -4.24 -53.20 51.67
C VAL A 8 -5.59 -53.37 50.94
N ILE A 9 -5.67 -54.32 50.01
CA ILE A 9 -6.94 -54.89 49.53
C ILE A 9 -7.20 -56.19 50.32
N LEU A 10 -8.26 -56.17 51.12
CA LEU A 10 -8.73 -57.29 51.93
C LEU A 10 -9.40 -58.35 51.05
N VAL A 11 -8.80 -59.54 51.03
CA VAL A 11 -9.38 -60.80 50.55
C VAL A 11 -10.46 -61.24 51.55
N SER A 12 -11.71 -61.33 51.10
CA SER A 12 -12.75 -62.08 51.84
C SER A 12 -12.82 -63.49 51.30
N ILE A 13 -12.33 -64.41 52.13
CA ILE A 13 -12.43 -65.86 52.02
C ILE A 13 -13.86 -66.27 52.35
N VAL A 14 -14.53 -67.00 51.47
CA VAL A 14 -15.54 -67.98 51.88
C VAL A 14 -15.06 -69.34 51.41
N ALA A 15 -14.52 -70.11 52.35
CA ALA A 15 -14.18 -71.50 52.16
C ALA A 15 -15.44 -72.36 52.32
N ALA A 16 -15.73 -73.19 51.33
CA ALA A 16 -16.55 -74.37 51.52
C ALA A 16 -15.73 -75.58 51.02
N TRP A 17 -15.23 -76.33 51.97
CA TRP A 17 -14.51 -77.58 51.77
C TRP A 17 -15.51 -78.69 51.43
N ALA A 18 -15.28 -79.40 50.33
CA ALA A 18 -15.69 -80.78 50.19
C ALA A 18 -14.49 -81.59 49.68
N LEU A 19 -14.10 -82.55 50.51
CA LEU A 19 -12.98 -83.46 50.37
C LEU A 19 -13.26 -84.50 49.28
N GLY A 20 -12.23 -84.89 48.52
CA GLY A 20 -12.26 -86.07 47.67
C GLY A 20 -11.17 -86.05 46.61
N GLY A 21 -9.94 -86.41 46.98
CA GLY A 21 -8.83 -86.56 46.02
C GLY A 21 -8.98 -87.80 45.13
N CYS A 22 -8.29 -87.82 43.99
CA CYS A 22 -7.16 -88.73 43.78
C CYS A 22 -6.42 -88.45 42.45
N ASN A 23 -5.15 -88.81 42.48
CA ASN A 23 -4.10 -88.83 41.45
C ASN A 23 -4.49 -89.04 39.98
N MET A 24 -3.77 -88.29 39.14
CA MET A 24 -2.99 -88.74 37.97
C MET A 24 -3.07 -90.23 37.62
N TRP A 25 -3.75 -90.53 36.51
CA TRP A 25 -3.47 -91.70 35.67
C TRP A 25 -3.48 -91.25 34.21
N TYR A 26 -2.35 -91.48 33.54
CA TYR A 26 -2.27 -91.43 32.07
C TYR A 26 -2.96 -92.68 31.56
N ASP A 27 -4.09 -92.53 30.89
CA ASP A 27 -4.63 -93.59 30.05
C ASP A 27 -4.26 -93.30 28.59
N THR A 28 -3.24 -94.04 28.15
CA THR A 28 -3.02 -94.37 26.75
C THR A 28 -4.17 -95.28 26.31
N GLU A 29 -5.29 -94.69 25.90
CA GLU A 29 -6.30 -95.40 25.14
C GLU A 29 -6.13 -95.14 23.65
N SER A 30 -5.97 -96.25 22.95
CA SER A 30 -5.84 -96.42 21.51
C SER A 30 -7.00 -95.75 20.76
N VAL A 31 -6.72 -94.61 20.13
CA VAL A 31 -7.56 -94.08 19.06
C VAL A 31 -7.35 -94.94 17.83
N SER A 32 -8.27 -95.86 17.60
CA SER A 32 -8.51 -96.48 16.30
C SER A 32 -8.90 -95.39 15.30
N LEU A 33 -7.99 -95.05 14.40
CA LEU A 33 -8.27 -94.22 13.23
C LEU A 33 -9.25 -94.97 12.32
N PRO A 34 -10.45 -94.44 12.00
CA PRO A 34 -11.10 -94.85 10.77
C PRO A 34 -10.28 -94.29 9.60
N SER A 35 -9.86 -95.19 8.72
CA SER A 35 -9.32 -94.85 7.41
C SER A 35 -10.38 -94.09 6.60
N GLU A 36 -9.93 -93.02 5.93
CA GLU A 36 -10.66 -92.07 5.07
C GLU A 36 -11.02 -90.73 5.74
N ASP A 37 -10.00 -89.89 5.99
CA ASP A 37 -10.00 -88.48 5.55
C ASP A 37 -8.64 -87.83 5.84
N MET A 38 -7.98 -87.33 4.80
CA MET A 38 -6.77 -86.54 4.94
C MET A 38 -7.16 -85.17 5.49
N ALA A 39 -6.74 -84.86 6.72
CA ALA A 39 -6.86 -83.55 7.31
C ALA A 39 -6.12 -82.50 6.44
N VAL A 40 -6.89 -81.80 5.61
CA VAL A 40 -6.54 -80.45 5.16
C VAL A 40 -6.54 -79.60 6.42
N VAL A 41 -5.47 -78.84 6.63
CA VAL A 41 -5.47 -77.78 7.66
C VAL A 41 -6.63 -76.87 7.30
N ASP A 42 -7.61 -76.78 8.18
CA ASP A 42 -8.82 -75.96 8.09
C ASP A 42 -8.41 -74.47 7.99
N GLN A 43 -7.95 -74.05 6.82
CA GLN A 43 -8.07 -72.69 6.38
C GLN A 43 -9.54 -72.57 5.97
N PRO A 44 -10.33 -71.66 6.57
CA PRO A 44 -11.74 -71.55 6.20
C PRO A 44 -11.79 -71.39 4.69
N ASP A 45 -12.58 -72.25 4.05
CA ASP A 45 -12.95 -72.16 2.64
C ASP A 45 -13.74 -70.86 2.47
N LEU A 46 -12.98 -69.77 2.28
CA LEU A 46 -13.47 -68.49 1.84
C LEU A 46 -13.97 -68.73 0.43
N GLY A 47 -15.29 -68.94 0.34
CA GLY A 47 -15.92 -69.63 -0.78
C GLY A 47 -15.59 -69.03 -2.15
N PRO A 48 -16.02 -69.69 -3.25
CA PRO A 48 -15.76 -69.21 -4.60
C PRO A 48 -16.22 -67.74 -4.75
N GLY A 49 -15.25 -66.82 -4.87
CA GLY A 49 -15.52 -65.38 -4.88
C GLY A 49 -14.82 -64.56 -3.80
N ASP A 50 -13.82 -65.10 -3.10
CA ASP A 50 -12.82 -64.36 -2.32
C ASP A 50 -11.43 -64.68 -2.93
N ASN A 51 -10.83 -63.70 -3.61
CA ASN A 51 -9.61 -63.88 -4.40
C ASN A 51 -8.34 -63.85 -3.55
N ASP A 52 -8.35 -63.13 -2.44
CA ASP A 52 -7.16 -62.84 -1.64
C ASP A 52 -7.15 -63.55 -0.27
N ASN A 53 -8.25 -64.22 0.06
CA ASN A 53 -8.48 -65.06 1.22
C ASN A 53 -8.44 -64.28 2.55
N ASP A 54 -9.06 -63.11 2.58
CA ASP A 54 -9.07 -62.24 3.75
C ASP A 54 -10.34 -62.36 4.62
N GLY A 55 -11.41 -62.99 4.11
CA GLY A 55 -12.68 -63.12 4.82
C GLY A 55 -13.84 -62.33 4.23
N VAL A 56 -13.59 -61.49 3.22
CA VAL A 56 -14.56 -60.63 2.55
C VAL A 56 -14.78 -61.12 1.11
N ALA A 57 -16.03 -61.18 0.66
CA ALA A 57 -16.31 -61.60 -0.71
C ALA A 57 -15.96 -60.46 -1.69
N ASN A 58 -15.38 -60.78 -2.85
CA ASN A 58 -14.96 -59.82 -3.89
C ASN A 58 -16.03 -58.78 -4.29
N THR A 59 -17.32 -59.06 -4.08
CA THR A 59 -18.41 -58.12 -4.38
C THR A 59 -18.62 -57.04 -3.32
N ASP A 60 -18.16 -57.32 -2.09
CA ASP A 60 -18.25 -56.46 -0.92
C ASP A 60 -16.85 -56.02 -0.43
N ASP A 61 -15.79 -56.42 -1.13
CA ASP A 61 -14.39 -56.17 -0.81
C ASP A 61 -13.87 -54.94 -1.57
N ASN A 62 -13.41 -53.92 -0.85
CA ASN A 62 -12.81 -52.72 -1.41
C ASN A 62 -11.34 -52.92 -1.85
N CYS A 63 -10.74 -54.10 -1.62
CA CYS A 63 -9.43 -54.51 -2.14
C CYS A 63 -9.37 -56.00 -2.59
N PRO A 64 -10.09 -56.42 -3.65
CA PRO A 64 -10.25 -57.83 -4.05
C PRO A 64 -8.98 -58.66 -4.36
N GLU A 65 -7.80 -58.08 -4.29
CA GLU A 65 -6.52 -58.74 -4.59
C GLU A 65 -5.48 -58.52 -3.48
N VAL A 66 -5.82 -57.80 -2.40
CA VAL A 66 -4.92 -57.40 -1.31
C VAL A 66 -5.62 -57.53 0.03
N PRO A 67 -5.26 -58.54 0.86
CA PRO A 67 -6.01 -58.85 2.07
C PRO A 67 -6.15 -57.68 3.04
N ASN A 68 -7.38 -57.23 3.28
CA ASN A 68 -7.73 -56.18 4.22
C ASN A 68 -9.07 -56.48 4.96
N PRO A 69 -9.07 -57.46 5.89
CA PRO A 69 -10.29 -57.91 6.56
C PRO A 69 -11.04 -56.82 7.36
N GLY A 70 -10.36 -55.72 7.66
CA GLY A 70 -10.93 -54.56 8.35
C GLY A 70 -11.68 -53.60 7.43
N GLN A 71 -11.51 -53.72 6.10
CA GLN A 71 -12.16 -52.91 5.07
C GLN A 71 -12.05 -51.41 5.34
N GLU A 72 -10.94 -50.97 5.93
CA GLU A 72 -10.65 -49.56 6.12
C GLU A 72 -10.56 -48.84 4.76
N ASP A 73 -11.24 -47.69 4.67
CA ASP A 73 -11.32 -46.79 3.53
C ASP A 73 -11.43 -45.37 4.13
N SER A 74 -10.28 -44.72 4.30
CA SER A 74 -10.15 -43.52 5.13
C SER A 74 -10.67 -42.25 4.44
N ASP A 75 -10.73 -42.23 3.10
CA ASP A 75 -11.18 -41.10 2.30
C ASP A 75 -12.53 -41.31 1.58
N GLU A 76 -13.11 -42.50 1.73
CA GLU A 76 -14.44 -42.92 1.24
C GLU A 76 -14.55 -42.91 -0.30
N ASP A 77 -13.48 -43.27 -1.01
CA ASP A 77 -13.41 -43.26 -2.47
C ASP A 77 -13.83 -44.59 -3.13
N GLY A 78 -13.92 -45.66 -2.34
CA GLY A 78 -14.31 -47.01 -2.74
C GLY A 78 -13.16 -48.00 -2.91
N PHE A 79 -11.90 -47.59 -2.72
CA PHE A 79 -10.73 -48.45 -2.61
C PHE A 79 -10.27 -48.49 -1.15
N GLY A 80 -9.96 -49.68 -0.64
CA GLY A 80 -9.49 -49.79 0.75
C GLY A 80 -8.07 -49.27 0.93
N ASP A 81 -7.74 -48.79 2.13
CA ASP A 81 -6.41 -48.24 2.51
C ASP A 81 -5.24 -49.19 2.14
N ALA A 82 -5.52 -50.49 2.03
CA ALA A 82 -4.54 -51.52 1.69
C ALA A 82 -4.14 -51.58 0.21
N CYS A 83 -5.04 -51.18 -0.69
CA CYS A 83 -4.84 -51.22 -2.14
C CYS A 83 -5.02 -49.87 -2.82
N ASP A 84 -5.44 -48.84 -2.08
CA ASP A 84 -5.50 -47.47 -2.52
C ASP A 84 -4.09 -46.87 -2.67
N ASN A 85 -3.83 -46.25 -3.82
CA ASN A 85 -2.59 -45.53 -4.06
C ASN A 85 -2.54 -44.15 -3.38
N CYS A 86 -3.67 -43.66 -2.88
CA CYS A 86 -3.87 -42.40 -2.18
C CYS A 86 -4.69 -42.54 -0.87
N PRO A 87 -4.30 -43.34 0.16
CA PRO A 87 -5.19 -43.72 1.29
C PRO A 87 -5.85 -42.59 2.12
N ASP A 88 -5.49 -41.33 1.89
CA ASP A 88 -6.04 -40.16 2.58
C ASP A 88 -6.68 -39.14 1.59
N LEU A 89 -6.80 -39.43 0.29
CA LEU A 89 -7.22 -38.50 -0.77
C LEU A 89 -8.06 -39.18 -1.86
N ALA A 90 -9.38 -38.99 -1.77
CA ALA A 90 -10.33 -39.70 -2.62
C ALA A 90 -10.05 -39.55 -4.12
N ASN A 91 -9.73 -40.66 -4.77
CA ASN A 91 -9.47 -40.77 -6.20
C ASN A 91 -10.09 -42.06 -6.78
N PRO A 92 -11.42 -42.10 -6.99
CA PRO A 92 -12.16 -43.32 -7.36
C PRO A 92 -11.75 -43.99 -8.70
N ASP A 93 -10.83 -43.41 -9.46
CA ASP A 93 -10.25 -43.99 -10.67
C ASP A 93 -8.80 -44.51 -10.47
N GLN A 94 -8.28 -44.40 -9.25
CA GLN A 94 -6.92 -44.76 -8.83
C GLN A 94 -5.86 -44.12 -9.73
N SER A 95 -6.14 -42.90 -10.22
CA SER A 95 -5.21 -42.13 -11.03
C SER A 95 -3.97 -41.75 -10.18
N PRO A 96 -2.75 -42.12 -10.60
CA PRO A 96 -1.54 -41.78 -9.86
C PRO A 96 -1.25 -40.27 -9.83
N ASP A 97 -1.85 -39.50 -10.75
CA ASP A 97 -1.72 -38.05 -10.79
C ASP A 97 -2.56 -37.38 -9.69
N ASP A 98 -3.62 -38.05 -9.21
CA ASP A 98 -4.48 -37.55 -8.13
C ASP A 98 -3.87 -37.79 -6.73
N CYS A 99 -2.90 -38.70 -6.60
CA CYS A 99 -2.15 -38.94 -5.34
C CYS A 99 -1.09 -37.90 -5.03
N THR A 100 -0.86 -36.99 -5.96
CA THR A 100 0.03 -35.88 -5.74
C THR A 100 -0.79 -34.62 -5.68
N CYS A 101 -0.56 -33.82 -4.65
CA CYS A 101 -1.08 -32.47 -4.73
C CYS A 101 -0.48 -31.78 -5.96
N LEU A 102 -1.36 -31.36 -6.87
CA LEU A 102 -0.99 -30.59 -8.03
C LEU A 102 -0.43 -29.24 -7.58
N GLU A 103 0.87 -29.03 -7.75
CA GLU A 103 1.52 -27.79 -7.34
C GLU A 103 0.87 -26.59 -8.03
N GLU A 104 0.43 -25.60 -7.24
CA GLU A 104 0.01 -24.32 -7.80
C GLU A 104 1.21 -23.57 -8.41
N SER A 105 0.95 -22.74 -9.40
CA SER A 105 2.00 -21.85 -9.93
C SER A 105 2.42 -20.81 -8.89
N ASN A 106 3.64 -20.28 -9.02
CA ASN A 106 4.10 -19.14 -8.19
C ASN A 106 3.10 -17.98 -8.21
N GLN A 107 2.54 -17.66 -9.39
CA GLN A 107 1.52 -16.62 -9.52
C GLN A 107 0.25 -16.98 -8.74
N GLY A 108 -0.22 -18.24 -8.85
CA GLY A 108 -1.37 -18.74 -8.09
C GLY A 108 -1.17 -18.67 -6.58
N PHE A 109 0.02 -19.02 -6.10
CA PHE A 109 0.41 -18.88 -4.69
C PHE A 109 0.32 -17.41 -4.23
N CYS A 110 0.89 -16.50 -5.01
CA CYS A 110 0.90 -15.06 -4.72
C CYS A 110 -0.52 -14.45 -4.75
N ASP A 111 -1.31 -14.78 -5.77
CA ASP A 111 -2.69 -14.33 -5.94
C ASP A 111 -3.58 -14.80 -4.79
N ARG A 112 -3.46 -16.07 -4.39
CA ARG A 112 -4.23 -16.67 -3.27
C ARG A 112 -3.91 -16.00 -1.94
N LEU A 113 -2.65 -15.61 -1.73
CA LEU A 113 -2.21 -14.87 -0.54
C LEU A 113 -2.40 -13.34 -0.68
N GLN A 114 -2.91 -12.88 -1.82
CA GLN A 114 -3.07 -11.47 -2.17
C GLN A 114 -1.78 -10.67 -2.03
N LYS A 115 -0.66 -11.25 -2.49
CA LYS A 115 0.67 -10.66 -2.48
C LYS A 115 1.12 -10.43 -3.91
N ASP A 116 1.60 -9.22 -4.18
CA ASP A 116 2.03 -8.79 -5.52
C ASP A 116 3.47 -8.25 -5.51
N CYS A 117 4.21 -8.41 -4.39
CA CYS A 117 5.60 -8.02 -4.33
C CYS A 117 6.46 -8.77 -3.30
N GLY A 118 7.77 -8.78 -3.56
CA GLY A 118 8.80 -9.24 -2.64
C GLY A 118 8.79 -10.75 -2.42
N THR A 119 9.49 -11.22 -1.39
CA THR A 119 9.58 -12.65 -1.07
C THR A 119 8.54 -13.02 -0.01
N VAL A 120 7.67 -13.97 -0.34
CA VAL A 120 6.57 -14.43 0.53
C VAL A 120 6.86 -15.84 1.01
N SER A 121 6.74 -16.05 2.33
CA SER A 121 6.79 -17.37 2.96
C SER A 121 5.38 -17.76 3.37
N GLY A 122 4.93 -18.94 2.96
CA GLY A 122 3.57 -19.40 3.22
C GLY A 122 3.36 -20.85 2.84
N VAL A 123 2.20 -21.39 3.23
CA VAL A 123 1.81 -22.75 2.90
C VAL A 123 1.16 -22.74 1.51
N ASN A 124 1.67 -23.57 0.60
CA ASN A 124 1.06 -23.77 -0.72
C ASN A 124 -0.25 -24.57 -0.61
N ASN A 125 -0.95 -24.75 -1.73
CA ASN A 125 -2.15 -25.59 -1.81
C ASN A 125 -1.93 -27.06 -1.41
N CYS A 126 -0.67 -27.51 -1.33
CA CYS A 126 -0.27 -28.85 -0.92
C CYS A 126 0.10 -28.98 0.55
N GLY A 127 -0.09 -27.94 1.37
CA GLY A 127 0.28 -27.98 2.78
C GLY A 127 1.78 -27.82 3.04
N VAL A 128 2.59 -27.57 2.01
CA VAL A 128 4.04 -27.39 2.12
C VAL A 128 4.38 -25.92 2.29
N THR A 129 5.21 -25.59 3.29
CA THR A 129 5.74 -24.23 3.43
C THR A 129 6.80 -23.95 2.37
N VAL A 130 6.53 -22.95 1.53
CA VAL A 130 7.38 -22.51 0.43
C VAL A 130 7.78 -21.04 0.59
N VAL A 131 8.83 -20.64 -0.12
CA VAL A 131 9.30 -19.25 -0.18
C VAL A 131 9.35 -18.82 -1.65
N ILE A 132 8.42 -17.97 -2.05
CA ILE A 132 8.18 -17.61 -3.46
C ILE A 132 8.32 -16.10 -3.67
N PRO A 133 9.00 -15.64 -4.74
CA PRO A 133 9.00 -14.24 -5.14
C PRO A 133 7.67 -13.87 -5.81
N CYS A 134 6.96 -12.87 -5.29
CA CYS A 134 5.65 -12.43 -5.77
C CYS A 134 5.67 -11.20 -6.67
N GLY A 135 6.80 -10.90 -7.31
CA GLY A 135 6.94 -9.76 -8.22
C GLY A 135 7.62 -8.56 -7.57
N ASP A 136 7.65 -7.46 -8.32
CA ASP A 136 8.26 -6.19 -7.94
C ASP A 136 7.25 -5.06 -8.20
N CYS A 137 7.31 -4.00 -7.38
CA CYS A 137 6.44 -2.84 -7.55
C CYS A 137 6.97 -1.89 -8.61
N GLU A 138 6.08 -1.39 -9.46
CA GLU A 138 6.41 -0.30 -10.37
C GLU A 138 6.46 1.02 -9.60
N ALA A 139 7.49 1.82 -9.88
CA ALA A 139 7.63 3.13 -9.26
C ALA A 139 6.38 4.00 -9.53
N PRO A 140 5.85 4.72 -8.52
CA PRO A 140 6.48 5.02 -7.24
C PRO A 140 6.06 4.09 -6.08
N LEU A 141 5.43 2.96 -6.35
CA LEU A 141 4.99 2.04 -5.31
C LEU A 141 6.18 1.31 -4.68
N GLU A 142 6.15 1.18 -3.37
CA GLU A 142 7.11 0.42 -2.58
C GLU A 142 6.48 -0.88 -2.08
N CYS A 143 7.28 -1.95 -2.08
CA CYS A 143 6.83 -3.22 -1.59
C CYS A 143 6.72 -3.20 -0.06
N GLY A 144 5.51 -3.41 0.46
CA GLY A 144 5.29 -3.51 1.90
C GLY A 144 4.99 -2.18 2.60
N ALA A 145 4.77 -1.08 1.87
CA ALA A 145 4.55 0.25 2.45
C ALA A 145 3.42 0.26 3.51
N GLN A 146 2.22 -0.17 3.13
CA GLN A 146 1.08 -0.23 4.06
C GLN A 146 0.84 -1.65 4.62
N THR A 147 1.02 -2.65 3.76
CA THR A 147 0.78 -4.06 4.11
C THR A 147 1.92 -4.91 3.59
N PRO A 148 2.51 -5.81 4.42
CA PRO A 148 3.66 -6.60 4.01
C PRO A 148 3.41 -7.39 2.72
N ASN A 149 4.39 -7.33 1.81
CA ASN A 149 4.36 -8.02 0.51
C ASN A 149 3.20 -7.61 -0.39
N VAL A 150 2.66 -6.41 -0.20
CA VAL A 150 1.73 -5.77 -1.12
C VAL A 150 2.32 -4.44 -1.59
N CYS A 151 2.24 -4.16 -2.89
CA CYS A 151 2.60 -2.88 -3.45
C CYS A 151 1.67 -1.80 -2.93
N GLY A 152 2.27 -0.76 -2.37
CA GLY A 152 1.56 0.41 -1.94
C GLY A 152 2.49 1.60 -1.89
N CYS A 153 1.97 2.74 -1.50
CA CYS A 153 2.77 3.88 -1.12
C CYS A 153 2.46 4.21 0.34
N ASP A 154 3.42 4.76 1.07
CA ASP A 154 3.15 5.22 2.42
C ASP A 154 2.16 6.40 2.41
N ALA A 155 1.62 6.73 3.58
CA ALA A 155 0.57 7.73 3.74
C ALA A 155 0.85 9.00 2.90
N ALA A 156 -0.13 9.38 2.06
CA ALA A 156 -0.03 10.53 1.19
C ALA A 156 0.44 11.76 1.97
N GLU A 157 1.39 12.50 1.42
CA GLU A 157 1.90 13.71 2.04
C GLU A 157 0.74 14.66 2.40
N THR A 158 0.88 15.31 3.54
CA THR A 158 -0.01 16.41 3.91
C THR A 158 0.16 17.55 2.91
N GLU A 159 -0.87 18.39 2.76
CA GLU A 159 -0.80 19.55 1.85
C GLU A 159 0.40 20.46 2.18
N ALA A 160 0.72 20.64 3.48
CA ALA A 160 1.88 21.40 3.91
C ALA A 160 3.22 20.82 3.41
N GLN A 161 3.37 19.49 3.43
CA GLN A 161 4.57 18.83 2.93
C GLN A 161 4.70 18.95 1.40
N LEU A 162 3.58 18.86 0.67
CA LEU A 162 3.55 19.05 -0.77
C LEU A 162 3.90 20.50 -1.14
N CYS A 163 3.41 21.47 -0.38
CA CYS A 163 3.76 22.88 -0.56
C CYS A 163 5.23 23.17 -0.27
N GLU A 164 5.79 22.60 0.79
CA GLU A 164 7.22 22.72 1.11
C GLU A 164 8.09 22.09 0.02
N GLN A 165 7.71 20.91 -0.48
CA GLN A 165 8.42 20.24 -1.57
C GLN A 165 8.40 21.04 -2.88
N ALA A 166 7.29 21.73 -3.18
CA ALA A 166 7.16 22.60 -4.33
C ALA A 166 7.73 24.01 -4.11
N ASN A 167 8.25 24.31 -2.92
CA ASN A 167 8.71 25.64 -2.52
C ASN A 167 7.62 26.71 -2.76
N ALA A 168 6.38 26.37 -2.42
CA ALA A 168 5.21 27.19 -2.66
C ALA A 168 4.69 27.82 -1.36
N GLU A 169 4.58 29.14 -1.36
CA GLU A 169 4.15 29.95 -0.22
C GLU A 169 2.69 30.43 -0.37
N CYS A 170 2.18 30.44 -1.61
CA CYS A 170 0.86 30.97 -1.94
C CYS A 170 0.21 30.23 -3.13
N GLY A 171 -1.11 30.36 -3.25
CA GLY A 171 -1.87 29.93 -4.42
C GLY A 171 -2.19 28.44 -4.46
N THR A 172 -2.59 27.96 -5.64
CA THR A 172 -3.00 26.57 -5.85
C THR A 172 -2.07 25.91 -6.87
N LEU A 173 -1.67 24.68 -6.59
CA LEU A 173 -0.75 23.90 -7.40
C LEU A 173 -1.29 22.52 -7.68
N GLU A 174 -0.95 22.00 -8.86
CA GLU A 174 -1.12 20.57 -9.17
C GLU A 174 0.22 19.87 -8.97
N ILE A 175 0.30 19.05 -7.94
CA ILE A 175 1.52 18.34 -7.54
C ILE A 175 1.22 16.85 -7.53
N GLN A 176 2.11 16.06 -8.11
CA GLN A 176 2.07 14.62 -7.98
C GLN A 176 2.68 14.26 -6.62
N ASP A 177 1.90 13.60 -5.76
CA ASP A 177 2.40 13.12 -4.47
C ASP A 177 3.40 11.96 -4.65
N SER A 178 4.03 11.53 -3.56
CA SER A 178 4.96 10.40 -3.56
C SER A 178 4.29 9.07 -3.94
N CYS A 179 2.96 8.99 -3.95
CA CYS A 179 2.19 7.86 -4.45
C CYS A 179 1.96 7.90 -5.97
N GLY A 180 2.39 8.97 -6.65
CA GLY A 180 2.14 9.17 -8.06
C GLY A 180 0.74 9.71 -8.36
N VAL A 181 -0.04 10.08 -7.34
CA VAL A 181 -1.38 10.64 -7.49
C VAL A 181 -1.27 12.14 -7.68
N LEU A 182 -1.88 12.66 -8.76
CA LEU A 182 -1.96 14.10 -8.97
C LEU A 182 -2.96 14.71 -7.98
N ARG A 183 -2.52 15.70 -7.21
CA ARG A 183 -3.34 16.41 -6.24
C ARG A 183 -3.34 17.91 -6.53
N THR A 184 -4.49 18.52 -6.36
CA THR A 184 -4.62 19.97 -6.28
C THR A 184 -4.47 20.38 -4.81
N VAL A 185 -3.41 21.10 -4.48
CA VAL A 185 -3.14 21.59 -3.12
C VAL A 185 -3.15 23.11 -3.09
N SER A 186 -3.60 23.67 -1.97
CA SER A 186 -3.56 25.11 -1.73
C SER A 186 -2.45 25.41 -0.74
N CYS A 187 -1.45 26.16 -1.19
CA CYS A 187 -0.29 26.54 -0.40
C CYS A 187 -0.52 27.95 0.11
N GLY A 188 -0.61 28.12 1.43
CA GLY A 188 -0.88 29.41 2.06
C GLY A 188 -2.28 29.99 1.81
N ASP A 189 -2.69 30.91 2.69
CA ASP A 189 -3.99 31.58 2.57
C ASP A 189 -3.90 32.86 1.71
N THR A 190 -2.88 33.70 1.96
CA THR A 190 -2.57 34.94 1.20
C THR A 190 -1.18 35.48 1.57
N CYS A 191 -0.49 36.16 0.64
CA CYS A 191 0.73 36.92 0.93
C CYS A 191 0.45 38.19 1.76
N GLU A 192 1.45 38.67 2.50
CA GLU A 192 1.33 39.91 3.27
C GLU A 192 1.47 41.14 2.37
N THR A 193 0.67 42.18 2.57
CA THR A 193 0.80 43.41 1.78
C THR A 193 2.20 44.03 1.97
N PRO A 194 2.89 44.46 0.88
CA PRO A 194 2.40 44.69 -0.49
C PRO A 194 2.56 43.52 -1.47
N GLU A 195 2.91 42.33 -0.99
CA GLU A 195 3.18 41.16 -1.82
C GLU A 195 1.93 40.61 -2.48
N THR A 196 2.13 40.00 -3.63
CA THR A 196 1.14 39.23 -4.36
C THR A 196 1.73 37.87 -4.67
N CYS A 197 0.88 36.86 -4.82
CA CYS A 197 1.35 35.55 -5.22
C CYS A 197 1.96 35.61 -6.64
N GLY A 198 3.23 35.28 -6.76
CA GLY A 198 4.03 35.44 -7.98
C GLY A 198 4.43 36.88 -8.31
N GLY A 199 4.39 37.80 -7.35
CA GLY A 199 4.65 39.22 -7.61
C GLY A 199 6.09 39.53 -8.03
N ASP A 200 7.07 38.73 -7.61
CA ASP A 200 8.47 38.86 -8.02
C ASP A 200 8.82 38.08 -9.31
N GLY A 201 7.85 37.37 -9.89
CA GLY A 201 7.99 36.59 -11.12
C GLY A 201 8.21 35.09 -10.90
N GLU A 202 8.32 34.62 -9.66
CA GLU A 202 8.35 33.19 -9.34
C GLU A 202 6.94 32.72 -8.97
N ASP A 203 6.35 31.84 -9.79
CA ASP A 203 5.00 31.33 -9.54
C ASP A 203 4.89 30.71 -8.14
N ASN A 204 3.78 30.99 -7.45
CA ASN A 204 3.46 30.45 -6.12
C ASN A 204 4.40 30.85 -4.98
N VAL A 205 5.31 31.80 -5.19
CA VAL A 205 6.12 32.44 -4.15
C VAL A 205 5.53 33.81 -3.83
N CYS A 206 5.55 34.21 -2.55
CA CYS A 206 5.12 35.55 -2.19
C CYS A 206 6.20 36.56 -2.57
N GLY A 207 5.84 37.52 -3.42
CA GLY A 207 6.77 38.53 -3.90
C GLY A 207 6.06 39.84 -4.16
N CYS A 208 6.80 40.95 -4.08
CA CYS A 208 6.23 42.25 -4.43
C CYS A 208 6.36 42.52 -5.92
N ALA A 209 5.23 42.79 -6.58
CA ALA A 209 5.21 43.26 -7.95
C ALA A 209 5.70 44.72 -8.00
N ALA A 210 6.96 44.89 -8.37
CA ALA A 210 7.58 46.20 -8.52
C ALA A 210 6.85 47.02 -9.59
N GLU A 211 6.44 48.23 -9.23
CA GLU A 211 5.81 49.15 -10.16
C GLU A 211 6.77 49.56 -11.30
N THR A 212 6.24 49.80 -12.49
CA THR A 212 7.02 50.30 -13.61
C THR A 212 7.57 51.70 -13.33
N ASN A 213 8.58 52.15 -14.09
CA ASN A 213 9.08 53.54 -13.96
C ASN A 213 7.96 54.58 -14.12
N THR A 214 7.01 54.33 -15.02
CA THR A 214 5.88 55.23 -15.26
C THR A 214 4.94 55.29 -14.06
N GLU A 215 4.61 54.14 -13.47
CA GLU A 215 3.77 54.06 -12.27
C GLU A 215 4.46 54.67 -11.05
N PHE A 216 5.76 54.40 -10.86
CA PHE A 216 6.60 55.03 -9.85
C PHE A 216 6.53 56.56 -9.92
N CYS A 217 6.77 57.12 -11.11
CA CYS A 217 6.72 58.56 -11.32
C CYS A 217 5.30 59.13 -11.12
N ALA A 218 4.27 58.43 -11.60
CA ALA A 218 2.88 58.84 -11.43
C ALA A 218 2.44 58.84 -9.96
N ARG A 219 2.80 57.81 -9.18
CA ARG A 219 2.50 57.69 -7.74
C ARG A 219 3.16 58.81 -6.94
N LEU A 220 4.40 59.15 -7.26
CA LEU A 220 5.13 60.27 -6.66
C LEU A 220 4.68 61.65 -7.20
N ASN A 221 3.75 61.67 -8.15
CA ASN A 221 3.27 62.86 -8.85
C ASN A 221 4.41 63.67 -9.50
N LYS A 222 5.35 62.97 -10.15
CA LYS A 222 6.52 63.53 -10.86
C LYS A 222 6.38 63.28 -12.36
N ASN A 223 6.71 64.27 -13.18
CA ASN A 223 6.60 64.17 -14.65
C ASN A 223 7.81 64.71 -15.40
N CYS A 224 8.89 65.05 -14.70
CA CYS A 224 10.18 65.39 -15.29
C CYS A 224 11.33 65.08 -14.34
N GLY A 225 12.57 65.13 -14.84
CA GLY A 225 13.77 65.05 -13.99
C GLY A 225 14.17 63.63 -13.60
N LEU A 226 15.19 63.54 -12.74
CA LEU A 226 15.73 62.29 -12.21
C LEU A 226 15.31 62.15 -10.74
N VAL A 227 14.39 61.24 -10.48
CA VAL A 227 13.79 61.05 -9.15
C VAL A 227 14.48 59.88 -8.44
N THR A 228 14.70 60.04 -7.14
CA THR A 228 15.23 59.00 -6.26
C THR A 228 14.33 58.88 -5.04
N ASP A 229 13.65 57.75 -4.91
CA ASP A 229 12.69 57.47 -3.83
C ASP A 229 12.53 55.95 -3.67
N PHE A 230 11.72 55.52 -2.69
CA PHE A 230 11.31 54.13 -2.53
C PHE A 230 10.11 53.81 -3.41
N ASP A 231 10.12 52.63 -4.03
CA ASP A 231 8.96 52.13 -4.78
C ASP A 231 7.89 51.53 -3.85
N ASN A 232 6.84 50.97 -4.45
CA ASN A 232 5.75 50.29 -3.75
C ASN A 232 6.19 49.02 -2.99
N CYS A 233 7.38 48.48 -3.29
CA CYS A 233 7.99 47.35 -2.61
C CYS A 233 8.97 47.79 -1.51
N GLY A 234 9.18 49.10 -1.34
CA GLY A 234 10.15 49.63 -0.38
C GLY A 234 11.60 49.56 -0.88
N ASP A 235 11.82 49.24 -2.16
CA ASP A 235 13.13 49.25 -2.77
C ASP A 235 13.52 50.66 -3.20
N ARG A 236 14.78 51.03 -2.90
CA ARG A 236 15.27 52.38 -3.21
C ARG A 236 15.66 52.48 -4.69
N ARG A 237 14.85 53.17 -5.48
CA ARG A 237 15.13 53.46 -6.89
C ARG A 237 15.95 54.73 -7.01
N VAL A 238 17.02 54.69 -7.81
CA VAL A 238 17.98 55.80 -7.96
C VAL A 238 17.95 56.34 -9.37
N ALA A 239 17.84 57.66 -9.48
CA ALA A 239 17.89 58.39 -10.75
C ALA A 239 16.93 57.84 -11.82
N ILE A 240 15.68 57.57 -11.45
CA ILE A 240 14.63 57.18 -12.39
C ILE A 240 14.20 58.43 -13.17
N PHE A 241 14.24 58.34 -14.50
CA PHE A 241 13.84 59.44 -15.36
C PHE A 241 12.31 59.50 -15.50
N CYS A 242 11.71 60.52 -14.90
CA CYS A 242 10.24 60.71 -14.90
C CYS A 242 9.72 61.53 -16.08
N GLY A 243 10.59 61.84 -17.03
CA GLY A 243 10.23 62.51 -18.28
C GLY A 243 10.97 63.81 -18.51
N SER A 244 10.53 64.54 -19.52
CA SER A 244 11.02 65.87 -19.84
C SER A 244 9.85 66.80 -20.12
N CYS A 245 10.07 68.06 -19.80
CA CYS A 245 9.12 69.11 -20.10
C CYS A 245 9.13 69.42 -21.61
N SER A 246 7.97 69.83 -22.12
CA SER A 246 7.79 70.19 -23.53
C SER A 246 7.30 71.65 -23.63
N GLY A 247 7.63 72.31 -24.74
CA GLY A 247 7.30 73.72 -24.94
C GLY A 247 8.14 74.66 -24.07
N GLN A 248 7.51 75.66 -23.46
CA GLN A 248 8.15 76.67 -22.60
C GLN A 248 8.15 76.31 -21.11
N SER A 249 8.05 75.02 -20.80
CA SER A 249 8.07 74.55 -19.40
C SER A 249 9.45 74.01 -19.04
N GLU A 250 9.89 74.27 -17.81
CA GLU A 250 11.12 73.75 -17.24
C GLU A 250 10.82 72.77 -16.10
N CYS A 251 11.76 71.87 -15.85
CA CYS A 251 11.64 70.95 -14.73
C CYS A 251 12.01 71.66 -13.43
N SER A 252 11.04 71.85 -12.56
CA SER A 252 11.24 72.52 -11.27
C SER A 252 12.02 71.64 -10.27
N GLN A 253 12.43 72.22 -9.14
CA GLN A 253 13.07 71.49 -8.03
C GLN A 253 12.17 70.40 -7.41
N ASP A 254 10.86 70.46 -7.68
CA ASP A 254 9.90 69.44 -7.26
C ASP A 254 9.75 68.31 -8.29
N ASP A 255 10.60 68.22 -9.33
CA ASP A 255 10.53 67.21 -10.40
C ASP A 255 9.18 67.21 -11.14
N ARG A 256 8.59 68.42 -11.23
CA ARG A 256 7.35 68.71 -11.96
C ARG A 256 7.58 69.80 -12.99
N CYS A 257 7.04 69.63 -14.19
CA CYS A 257 7.06 70.66 -15.21
C CYS A 257 6.22 71.86 -14.77
N ALA A 258 6.87 73.02 -14.75
CA ALA A 258 6.25 74.30 -14.47
C ALA A 258 6.70 75.31 -15.54
N CYS A 259 5.87 76.30 -15.84
CA CYS A 259 6.30 77.39 -16.74
C CYS A 259 7.29 78.27 -15.98
N ASP A 260 8.45 78.55 -16.58
CA ASP A 260 9.38 79.53 -16.03
C ASP A 260 8.97 80.94 -16.50
N CYS A 261 8.47 81.73 -15.55
CA CYS A 261 8.04 83.10 -15.78
C CYS A 261 9.19 84.10 -15.87
N ASP A 262 10.43 83.69 -15.57
CA ASP A 262 11.63 84.51 -15.73
C ASP A 262 12.25 84.37 -17.15
N LEU A 263 11.94 83.28 -17.88
CA LEU A 263 12.49 83.01 -19.23
C LEU A 263 11.47 83.09 -20.38
N ALA A 264 10.17 83.05 -20.11
CA ALA A 264 9.14 83.36 -21.11
C ALA A 264 8.76 84.84 -21.01
N PRO A 265 9.14 85.72 -21.95
CA PRO A 265 8.69 87.10 -21.93
C PRO A 265 7.17 87.07 -22.13
N CYS A 266 6.41 87.26 -21.05
CA CYS A 266 4.98 87.52 -21.12
C CYS A 266 4.69 88.88 -21.79
N ASN A 267 5.57 89.41 -22.66
CA ASN A 267 5.48 90.72 -23.32
C ASN A 267 4.95 91.83 -22.39
N GLY A 268 5.41 91.86 -21.14
CA GLY A 268 4.97 92.84 -20.13
C GLY A 268 3.73 92.47 -19.32
N ARG A 269 3.31 91.19 -19.29
CA ARG A 269 2.20 90.65 -18.49
C ARG A 269 2.67 89.84 -17.28
N THR A 270 1.77 89.64 -16.32
CA THR A 270 2.04 88.87 -15.09
C THR A 270 1.63 87.41 -15.29
N CYS A 271 2.52 86.46 -15.01
CA CYS A 271 2.13 85.05 -14.90
C CYS A 271 1.15 84.86 -13.75
N ARG A 272 -0.05 84.34 -14.02
CA ARG A 272 -0.93 83.87 -12.94
C ARG A 272 -0.57 82.42 -12.66
N ILE A 273 0.08 82.18 -11.52
CA ILE A 273 0.20 80.83 -10.97
C ILE A 273 -1.15 80.56 -10.30
N ASP A 274 -2.15 80.11 -11.07
CA ASP A 274 -3.23 79.37 -10.44
C ASP A 274 -2.61 78.08 -9.92
N SER A 275 -2.54 77.97 -8.60
CA SER A 275 -1.89 76.89 -7.83
C SER A 275 -2.48 75.50 -8.06
N GLU A 276 -3.27 75.29 -9.12
CA GLU A 276 -4.11 74.11 -9.31
C GLU A 276 -4.12 73.57 -10.75
N THR A 277 -3.48 74.21 -11.74
CA THR A 277 -3.53 73.72 -13.15
C THR A 277 -2.15 73.40 -13.71
N TYR A 278 -1.66 72.21 -13.37
CA TYR A 278 -0.43 71.63 -13.92
C TYR A 278 -0.73 71.01 -15.30
N GLY A 279 -0.43 71.73 -16.38
CA GLY A 279 -0.65 71.30 -17.76
C GLY A 279 -0.06 72.31 -18.75
N THR A 280 0.21 71.85 -19.98
CA THR A 280 0.86 72.59 -21.08
C THR A 280 0.60 74.10 -21.05
N CYS A 281 1.67 74.91 -21.08
CA CYS A 281 1.59 76.37 -21.18
C CYS A 281 0.84 76.74 -22.49
N ALA A 282 -0.49 76.79 -22.45
CA ALA A 282 -1.28 77.32 -23.54
C ALA A 282 -1.10 78.84 -23.54
N ALA A 283 -1.23 79.46 -24.71
CA ALA A 283 -1.07 80.90 -24.95
C ALA A 283 -2.08 81.82 -24.19
N GLY A 284 -2.64 81.38 -23.05
CA GLY A 284 -3.66 82.06 -22.26
C GLY A 284 -3.36 82.22 -20.76
N GLN A 285 -2.22 81.76 -20.22
CA GLN A 285 -1.85 82.00 -18.81
C GLN A 285 -1.11 83.34 -18.57
N CYS A 286 -0.89 84.12 -19.63
CA CYS A 286 -0.46 85.52 -19.54
C CYS A 286 -1.69 86.41 -19.36
N VAL A 287 -2.07 86.69 -18.11
CA VAL A 287 -3.14 87.66 -17.81
C VAL A 287 -2.61 89.09 -17.97
N GLU A 288 -3.45 90.00 -18.49
CA GLU A 288 -3.09 91.42 -18.66
C GLU A 288 -2.55 92.07 -17.37
#